data_AF-A0A7V4SYC2-F1
#
_entry.id   AF-A0A7V4SYC2-F1
#
_cell.length_a   1.000
_cell.length_b   1.000
_cell.length_c   1.000
_cell.angle_alpha   90.00
_cell.angle_beta   90.00
_cell.angle_gamma   90.00
#
_symmetry.space_group_name_H-M   'P 1'
#
loop_
_entity.id
_entity.type
_entity.pdbx_description
1 polymer ?
#
loop_
_entity_poly.entity_id
_entity_poly.type
_entity_poly.pdbx_seq_one_letter_code
_entity_poly.pdbx_strand_id
1 'polypeptide(L)'
;MSRTFTILFVDDDIGEIQDVVGEYFSRSRPEWRCAFADSMERAREALLAESPDAVVLDLELSPGGREGLDLLYHVRRHSPTVPIIVLTDIRDAQVLRDAFLTEKVSEDLTVEDVDPEAFLFKEEILASQRLDVLEWKIARGLHKYGRVANDTGILITHGTDTMAWGLCYLRYALKGLRANVAVTGSQVPLEGYFSSSDALGNLKTALYLLNRLRPAHLFAVFNNGQRVFSGRLTKYRKWDTDAFEGRLAASASPDGITSVRKDWVFIPYPDQRLQDLHLIRTGGTIESQRSPHEFGALKPTGDFVWKYLNDPLSGFFVNPHRHDLFSLDSSNLSYEHWARIAMEVQRIGVATADTRFDPSVKPVFANPVFTTQDYAAQFGACGKGAVFCGYGGGNANILDASGHSVLPALRDAVESGKFVAVTSQVPLEPYDADYETGLTLLEAGGVPCGDLPLADAQLKLSYILGHEEELRTVAAEAGLSPRFLATAAFLSGVSMRRAYSMELFCRLLEKRGTPLRIHPEDPFVARPFEAGLRAVVQACRDPK
;
A
#
# COMPACT_ATOMS: atom_id res chain seq x y z
N MET A 1 15.41 -28.20 -0.54
CA MET A 1 14.20 -29.04 -0.66
C MET A 1 13.02 -28.09 -0.69
N SER A 2 12.19 -28.12 -1.73
CA SER A 2 10.96 -27.32 -1.79
C SER A 2 10.00 -27.80 -0.70
N ARG A 3 9.37 -26.87 0.03
CA ARG A 3 8.32 -27.19 1.00
C ARG A 3 7.18 -27.92 0.28
N THR A 4 6.72 -29.04 0.82
CA THR A 4 5.48 -29.69 0.39
C THR A 4 4.29 -29.03 1.09
N PHE A 5 3.23 -28.72 0.34
CA PHE A 5 2.00 -28.14 0.86
C PHE A 5 0.93 -29.22 0.99
N THR A 6 0.25 -29.32 2.13
CA THR A 6 -0.89 -30.24 2.30
C THR A 6 -2.19 -29.50 1.99
N ILE A 7 -2.92 -29.95 0.97
CA ILE A 7 -4.24 -29.41 0.61
C ILE A 7 -5.29 -30.44 0.99
N LEU A 8 -6.14 -30.11 1.96
CA LEU A 8 -7.21 -30.99 2.42
C LEU A 8 -8.49 -30.72 1.63
N PHE A 9 -8.95 -31.71 0.87
CA PHE A 9 -10.25 -31.72 0.21
C PHE A 9 -11.26 -32.40 1.12
N VAL A 10 -12.38 -31.73 1.37
CA VAL A 10 -13.46 -32.25 2.20
C VAL A 10 -14.73 -32.25 1.37
N ASP A 11 -15.22 -33.45 1.07
CA ASP A 11 -16.34 -33.66 0.15
C ASP A 11 -16.97 -35.01 0.49
N ASP A 12 -18.29 -35.15 0.48
CA ASP A 12 -18.95 -36.43 0.72
C ASP A 12 -18.77 -37.41 -0.47
N ASP A 13 -18.49 -36.89 -1.67
CA ASP A 13 -18.13 -37.67 -2.85
C ASP A 13 -16.65 -37.47 -3.26
N ILE A 14 -15.75 -38.09 -2.49
CA ILE A 14 -14.31 -38.03 -2.77
C ILE A 14 -13.93 -38.69 -4.09
N GLY A 15 -14.67 -39.70 -4.55
CA GLY A 15 -14.22 -40.60 -5.62
C GLY A 15 -13.88 -39.85 -6.91
N GLU A 16 -14.80 -39.02 -7.37
CA GLU A 16 -14.62 -38.22 -8.60
C GLU A 16 -13.55 -37.14 -8.42
N ILE A 17 -13.53 -36.47 -7.26
CA ILE A 17 -12.59 -35.37 -6.99
C ILE A 17 -11.17 -35.88 -6.85
N GLN A 18 -10.96 -36.99 -6.15
CA GLN A 18 -9.64 -37.54 -5.90
C GLN A 18 -8.92 -37.92 -7.18
N ASP A 19 -9.60 -38.57 -8.12
CA ASP A 19 -9.01 -38.99 -9.38
C ASP A 19 -8.66 -37.77 -10.26
N VAL A 20 -9.62 -36.85 -10.43
CA VAL A 20 -9.47 -35.67 -11.30
C VAL A 20 -8.46 -34.67 -10.74
N VAL A 21 -8.59 -34.32 -9.46
CA VAL A 21 -7.75 -33.33 -8.80
C VAL A 21 -6.37 -33.91 -8.50
N GLY A 22 -6.31 -35.16 -8.05
CA GLY A 22 -5.06 -35.86 -7.77
C GLY A 22 -4.18 -35.99 -9.01
N GLU A 23 -4.76 -36.41 -10.15
CA GLU A 23 -4.01 -36.50 -11.41
C GLU A 23 -3.51 -35.12 -11.86
N TYR A 24 -4.38 -34.11 -11.85
CA TYR A 24 -4.03 -32.76 -12.29
C TYR A 24 -2.89 -32.15 -11.45
N PHE A 25 -3.03 -32.12 -10.11
CA PHE A 25 -2.02 -31.50 -9.26
C PHE A 25 -0.73 -32.29 -9.18
N SER A 26 -0.74 -33.62 -9.33
CA SER A 26 0.51 -34.39 -9.44
C SER A 26 1.39 -33.93 -10.61
N ARG A 27 0.77 -33.38 -11.67
CA ARG A 27 1.45 -32.85 -12.86
C ARG A 27 1.73 -31.36 -12.78
N SER A 28 0.74 -30.54 -12.40
CA SER A 28 0.87 -29.08 -12.41
C SER A 28 1.54 -28.50 -11.15
N ARG A 29 1.38 -29.19 -10.00
CA ARG A 29 1.82 -28.78 -8.66
C ARG A 29 2.43 -29.95 -7.89
N PRO A 30 3.58 -30.50 -8.32
CA PRO A 30 4.21 -31.62 -7.63
C PRO A 30 4.60 -31.30 -6.18
N GLU A 31 4.66 -30.02 -5.81
CA GLU A 31 4.84 -29.56 -4.44
C GLU A 31 3.58 -29.65 -3.56
N TRP A 32 2.41 -29.99 -4.11
CA TRP A 32 1.16 -30.15 -3.35
C TRP A 32 0.85 -31.63 -3.09
N ARG A 33 0.66 -31.97 -1.83
CA ARG A 33 0.09 -33.24 -1.37
C ARG A 33 -1.40 -33.04 -1.11
N CYS A 34 -2.24 -33.70 -1.89
CA CYS A 34 -3.69 -33.70 -1.67
C CYS A 34 -4.06 -34.76 -0.62
N ALA A 35 -4.76 -34.33 0.43
CA ALA A 35 -5.40 -35.18 1.42
C ALA A 35 -6.91 -35.08 1.25
N PHE A 36 -7.66 -36.11 1.62
CA PHE A 36 -9.11 -36.17 1.38
C PHE A 36 -9.85 -36.66 2.63
N ALA A 37 -11.00 -36.07 2.94
CA ALA A 37 -11.89 -36.46 4.03
C ALA A 37 -13.37 -36.47 3.59
N ASP A 38 -14.05 -37.62 3.75
CA ASP A 38 -15.43 -37.88 3.29
C ASP A 38 -16.50 -37.46 4.28
N SER A 39 -16.09 -36.92 5.43
CA SER A 39 -17.00 -36.51 6.49
C SER A 39 -16.36 -35.43 7.36
N MET A 40 -17.21 -34.71 8.09
CA MET A 40 -16.76 -33.73 9.08
C MET A 40 -15.83 -34.35 10.12
N GLU A 41 -16.12 -35.57 10.59
CA GLU A 41 -15.32 -36.26 11.61
C GLU A 41 -13.89 -36.49 11.11
N ARG A 42 -13.74 -37.07 9.91
CA ARG A 42 -12.42 -37.28 9.30
C ARG A 42 -11.71 -35.98 8.97
N ALA A 43 -12.44 -34.94 8.56
CA ALA A 43 -11.84 -33.64 8.30
C ALA A 43 -11.25 -33.02 9.59
N ARG A 44 -11.94 -33.14 10.73
CA ARG A 44 -11.43 -32.69 12.03
C ARG A 44 -10.21 -33.48 12.48
N GLU A 45 -10.21 -34.79 12.28
CA GLU A 45 -9.04 -35.63 12.54
C GLU A 45 -7.84 -35.21 11.69
N ALA A 46 -8.04 -34.98 10.38
CA ALA A 46 -7.00 -34.53 9.46
C ALA A 46 -6.47 -33.12 9.82
N LEU A 47 -7.35 -32.20 10.23
CA LEU A 47 -6.95 -30.87 10.69
C LEU A 47 -6.03 -30.94 11.92
N LEU A 48 -6.32 -31.83 12.86
CA LEU A 48 -5.51 -32.04 14.06
C LEU A 48 -4.21 -32.80 13.79
N ALA A 49 -4.26 -33.83 12.96
CA ALA A 49 -3.13 -34.72 12.71
C ALA A 49 -2.13 -34.17 11.69
N GLU A 50 -2.62 -33.54 10.62
CA GLU A 50 -1.81 -33.16 9.46
C GLU A 50 -1.57 -31.65 9.34
N SER A 51 -2.35 -30.82 10.03
CA SER A 51 -2.25 -29.34 9.99
C SER A 51 -2.17 -28.79 8.55
N PRO A 52 -3.22 -29.00 7.73
CA PRO A 52 -3.19 -28.68 6.30
C PRO A 52 -2.89 -27.19 6.02
N ASP A 53 -2.24 -26.94 4.89
CA ASP A 53 -1.88 -25.60 4.43
C ASP A 53 -3.06 -24.88 3.76
N ALA A 54 -4.01 -25.62 3.18
CA ALA A 54 -5.28 -25.09 2.68
C ALA A 54 -6.38 -26.14 2.83
N VAL A 55 -7.63 -25.67 2.91
CA VAL A 55 -8.83 -26.52 2.91
C VAL A 55 -9.68 -26.15 1.70
N VAL A 56 -10.05 -27.16 0.91
CA VAL A 56 -11.11 -27.05 -0.11
C VAL A 56 -12.30 -27.82 0.44
N LEU A 57 -13.43 -27.14 0.63
CA LEU A 57 -14.56 -27.62 1.39
C LEU A 57 -15.82 -27.57 0.56
N ASP A 58 -16.51 -28.71 0.42
CA ASP A 58 -17.91 -28.71 0.06
C ASP A 58 -18.79 -28.38 1.27
N LEU A 59 -19.80 -27.55 1.05
CA LEU A 59 -20.80 -27.27 2.07
C LEU A 59 -21.80 -28.42 2.20
N GLU A 60 -22.05 -29.18 1.13
CA GLU A 60 -23.07 -30.24 1.08
C GLU A 60 -22.61 -31.60 1.64
N LEU A 61 -21.74 -31.61 2.66
CA LEU A 61 -21.30 -32.85 3.35
C LEU A 61 -22.46 -33.67 3.96
N SER A 62 -23.61 -33.05 4.17
CA SER A 62 -24.84 -33.68 4.62
C SER A 62 -26.07 -32.93 4.05
N PRO A 63 -27.24 -33.59 3.95
CA PRO A 63 -28.46 -32.95 3.47
C PRO A 63 -28.78 -31.65 4.23
N GLY A 64 -28.77 -30.52 3.52
CA GLY A 64 -29.04 -29.19 4.08
C GLY A 64 -27.80 -28.38 4.52
N GLY A 65 -26.58 -28.86 4.25
CA GLY A 65 -25.34 -28.07 4.27
C GLY A 65 -24.81 -27.62 5.64
N ARG A 66 -25.45 -28.05 6.74
CA ARG A 66 -25.08 -27.62 8.10
C ARG A 66 -23.71 -28.12 8.52
N GLU A 67 -23.36 -29.35 8.15
CA GLU A 67 -22.07 -29.92 8.53
C GLU A 67 -20.89 -29.24 7.86
N GLY A 68 -21.00 -28.88 6.57
CA GLY A 68 -19.96 -28.11 5.89
C GLY A 68 -19.78 -26.73 6.50
N LEU A 69 -20.88 -26.04 6.82
CA LEU A 69 -20.83 -24.75 7.53
C LEU A 69 -20.16 -24.87 8.91
N ASP A 70 -20.54 -25.86 9.72
CA ASP A 70 -19.94 -26.12 11.04
C ASP A 70 -18.44 -26.41 10.96
N LEU A 71 -17.99 -27.09 9.91
CA LEU A 71 -16.57 -27.33 9.67
C LEU A 71 -15.84 -26.04 9.26
N LEU A 72 -16.44 -25.23 8.40
CA LEU A 72 -15.93 -23.91 8.01
C LEU A 72 -15.72 -23.03 9.25
N TYR A 73 -16.71 -23.00 10.17
CA TYR A 73 -16.60 -22.33 11.47
C TYR A 73 -15.45 -22.87 12.31
N HIS A 74 -15.35 -24.19 12.40
CA HIS A 74 -14.32 -24.84 13.20
C HIS A 74 -12.91 -24.46 12.72
N VAL A 75 -12.66 -24.48 11.41
CA VAL A 75 -11.36 -24.11 10.83
C VAL A 75 -11.05 -22.63 11.07
N ARG A 76 -12.01 -21.72 10.86
CA ARG A 76 -11.78 -20.28 11.09
C ARG A 76 -11.45 -19.96 12.55
N ARG A 77 -12.15 -20.59 13.50
CA ARG A 77 -11.93 -20.38 14.94
C ARG A 77 -10.60 -20.94 15.44
N HIS A 78 -10.19 -22.12 14.98
CA HIS A 78 -9.01 -22.83 15.51
C HIS A 78 -7.77 -22.70 14.61
N SER A 79 -7.93 -22.26 13.37
CA SER A 79 -6.89 -22.19 12.34
C SER A 79 -7.12 -20.98 11.39
N PRO A 80 -7.11 -19.74 11.91
CA PRO A 80 -7.50 -18.53 11.16
C PRO A 80 -6.58 -18.21 9.96
N THR A 81 -5.42 -18.85 9.87
CA THR A 81 -4.43 -18.68 8.80
C THR A 81 -4.44 -19.82 7.78
N VAL A 82 -5.41 -20.73 7.84
CA VAL A 82 -5.57 -21.81 6.83
C VAL A 82 -6.58 -21.34 5.78
N PRO A 83 -6.18 -20.96 4.55
CA PRO A 83 -7.12 -20.59 3.49
C PRO A 83 -8.20 -21.65 3.29
N ILE A 84 -9.45 -21.21 3.16
CA ILE A 84 -10.60 -22.06 2.87
C ILE A 84 -11.16 -21.67 1.51
N ILE A 85 -11.28 -22.62 0.60
CA ILE A 85 -11.97 -22.47 -0.68
C ILE A 85 -13.24 -23.31 -0.59
N VAL A 86 -14.39 -22.69 -0.81
CA VAL A 86 -15.66 -23.43 -0.88
C VAL A 86 -15.88 -23.91 -2.31
N LEU A 87 -16.11 -25.20 -2.49
CA LEU A 87 -16.42 -25.85 -3.77
C LEU A 87 -17.75 -26.57 -3.64
N THR A 88 -18.83 -26.02 -4.19
CA THR A 88 -20.20 -26.48 -3.89
C THR A 88 -21.05 -26.70 -5.14
N ASP A 89 -22.05 -27.56 -5.05
CA ASP A 89 -23.10 -27.77 -6.07
C ASP A 89 -24.34 -26.88 -5.86
N ILE A 90 -24.39 -26.10 -4.78
CA ILE A 90 -25.49 -25.18 -4.47
C ILE A 90 -25.53 -24.05 -5.51
N ARG A 91 -26.35 -24.23 -6.57
CA ARG A 91 -26.59 -23.21 -7.61
C ARG A 91 -27.51 -22.08 -7.14
N ASP A 92 -28.18 -22.27 -6.02
CA ASP A 92 -29.14 -21.31 -5.51
C ASP A 92 -28.44 -20.24 -4.64
N ALA A 93 -28.03 -19.17 -5.31
CA ALA A 93 -27.44 -17.99 -4.67
C ALA A 93 -28.34 -17.40 -3.57
N GLN A 94 -29.62 -17.76 -3.50
CA GLN A 94 -30.54 -17.38 -2.42
C GLN A 94 -30.31 -18.14 -1.12
N VAL A 95 -29.91 -19.43 -1.15
CA VAL A 95 -29.63 -20.21 0.07
C VAL A 95 -28.29 -19.81 0.68
N LEU A 96 -27.28 -19.61 -0.17
CA LEU A 96 -26.00 -19.01 0.25
C LEU A 96 -26.23 -17.57 0.76
N ARG A 97 -27.04 -16.76 0.07
CA ARG A 97 -27.46 -15.45 0.59
C ARG A 97 -28.17 -15.58 1.94
N ASP A 98 -29.16 -16.43 2.10
CA ASP A 98 -29.93 -16.51 3.35
C ASP A 98 -29.07 -17.04 4.52
N ALA A 99 -28.09 -17.90 4.25
CA ALA A 99 -27.07 -18.30 5.22
C ALA A 99 -26.05 -17.19 5.56
N PHE A 100 -25.79 -16.26 4.62
CA PHE A 100 -24.78 -15.19 4.74
C PHE A 100 -25.37 -13.75 4.82
N LEU A 101 -26.69 -13.55 4.84
CA LEU A 101 -27.36 -12.24 4.87
C LEU A 101 -28.01 -11.93 6.21
N THR A 102 -28.07 -12.87 7.14
CA THR A 102 -28.66 -12.62 8.47
C THR A 102 -27.72 -11.86 9.43
N GLU A 103 -26.52 -11.45 9.00
CA GLU A 103 -25.44 -10.79 9.78
C GLU A 103 -24.96 -11.57 11.05
N LYS A 104 -25.75 -12.55 11.52
CA LYS A 104 -25.45 -13.54 12.53
C LYS A 104 -25.53 -14.91 11.90
N VAL A 105 -24.47 -15.69 12.07
CA VAL A 105 -24.50 -17.12 11.72
C VAL A 105 -24.52 -18.02 12.95
N SER A 106 -24.13 -17.50 14.12
CA SER A 106 -24.45 -18.06 15.44
C SER A 106 -24.50 -16.95 16.50
N GLU A 107 -24.72 -17.28 17.79
CA GLU A 107 -24.67 -16.29 18.88
C GLU A 107 -23.32 -15.56 18.98
N ASP A 108 -22.24 -16.19 18.51
CA ASP A 108 -20.85 -15.73 18.69
C ASP A 108 -20.11 -15.37 17.38
N LEU A 109 -20.70 -15.58 16.20
CA LEU A 109 -20.02 -15.40 14.90
C LEU A 109 -20.88 -14.68 13.85
N THR A 110 -20.27 -13.73 13.16
CA THR A 110 -20.82 -12.99 12.01
C THR A 110 -20.31 -13.58 10.69
N VAL A 111 -20.94 -13.18 9.59
CA VAL A 111 -20.53 -13.57 8.22
C VAL A 111 -19.12 -13.06 7.89
N GLU A 112 -18.73 -11.92 8.46
CA GLU A 112 -17.36 -11.38 8.34
C GLU A 112 -16.33 -12.26 9.06
N ASP A 113 -16.72 -13.05 10.06
CA ASP A 113 -15.82 -13.91 10.84
C ASP A 113 -15.48 -15.23 10.12
N VAL A 114 -16.19 -15.56 9.03
CA VAL A 114 -16.05 -16.84 8.31
C VAL A 114 -15.58 -16.74 6.86
N ASP A 115 -15.46 -15.53 6.30
CA ASP A 115 -15.10 -15.20 4.91
C ASP A 115 -14.12 -16.19 4.24
N PRO A 116 -14.59 -17.13 3.41
CA PRO A 116 -13.71 -18.01 2.66
C PRO A 116 -13.05 -17.28 1.50
N GLU A 117 -11.88 -17.75 1.07
CA GLU A 117 -11.07 -17.09 0.03
C GLU A 117 -11.71 -17.09 -1.35
N ALA A 118 -12.58 -18.06 -1.60
CA ALA A 118 -13.35 -18.18 -2.82
C ALA A 118 -14.55 -19.10 -2.62
N PHE A 119 -15.60 -18.81 -3.39
CA PHE A 119 -16.67 -19.74 -3.71
C PHE A 119 -16.53 -20.13 -5.17
N LEU A 120 -16.55 -21.43 -5.43
CA LEU A 120 -16.50 -22.03 -6.76
C LEU A 120 -17.61 -23.07 -6.89
N PHE A 121 -18.11 -23.26 -8.10
CA PHE A 121 -19.12 -24.27 -8.39
C PHE A 121 -18.48 -25.54 -8.96
N LYS A 122 -18.86 -26.71 -8.43
CA LYS A 122 -18.32 -28.01 -8.87
C LYS A 122 -18.50 -28.21 -10.37
N GLU A 123 -19.65 -27.89 -10.95
CA GLU A 123 -19.90 -27.99 -12.40
C GLU A 123 -18.96 -27.10 -13.25
N GLU A 124 -18.63 -25.90 -12.78
CA GLU A 124 -17.72 -24.99 -13.49
C GLU A 124 -16.27 -25.49 -13.45
N ILE A 125 -15.88 -26.16 -12.36
CA ILE A 125 -14.50 -26.60 -12.14
C ILE A 125 -14.25 -28.00 -12.70
N LEU A 126 -15.08 -28.97 -12.33
CA LEU A 126 -14.90 -30.38 -12.66
C LEU A 126 -15.41 -30.69 -14.07
N ALA A 127 -16.67 -30.35 -14.38
CA ALA A 127 -17.27 -30.69 -15.67
C ALA A 127 -16.71 -29.87 -16.85
N SER A 128 -16.36 -28.60 -16.62
CA SER A 128 -15.72 -27.75 -17.65
C SER A 128 -14.18 -27.84 -17.65
N GLN A 129 -13.60 -28.73 -16.82
CA GLN A 129 -12.15 -28.94 -16.67
C GLN A 129 -11.34 -27.66 -16.38
N ARG A 130 -11.90 -26.76 -15.56
CA ARG A 130 -11.26 -25.49 -15.15
C ARG A 130 -10.49 -25.62 -13.83
N LEU A 131 -9.75 -26.72 -13.68
CA LEU A 131 -8.91 -26.98 -12.51
C LEU A 131 -7.80 -25.93 -12.34
N ASP A 132 -7.44 -25.23 -13.42
CA ASP A 132 -6.57 -24.05 -13.41
C ASP A 132 -7.11 -22.92 -12.51
N VAL A 133 -8.44 -22.74 -12.46
CA VAL A 133 -9.09 -21.73 -11.61
C VAL A 133 -9.00 -22.14 -10.15
N LEU A 134 -9.31 -23.40 -9.84
CA LEU A 134 -9.19 -23.94 -8.48
C LEU A 134 -7.74 -23.86 -7.99
N GLU A 135 -6.78 -24.25 -8.83
CA GLU A 135 -5.34 -24.09 -8.59
C GLU A 135 -5.00 -22.64 -8.21
N TRP A 136 -5.42 -21.69 -9.04
CA TRP A 136 -5.11 -20.28 -8.81
C TRP A 136 -5.69 -19.77 -7.49
N LYS A 137 -6.91 -20.19 -7.11
CA LYS A 137 -7.53 -19.81 -5.83
C LYS A 137 -6.79 -20.39 -4.63
N ILE A 138 -6.43 -21.67 -4.67
CA ILE A 138 -5.64 -22.33 -3.63
C ILE A 138 -4.28 -21.63 -3.50
N ALA A 139 -3.55 -21.46 -4.61
CA ALA A 139 -2.26 -20.80 -4.62
C ALA A 139 -2.33 -19.37 -4.05
N ARG A 140 -3.34 -18.59 -4.45
CA ARG A 140 -3.58 -17.24 -3.93
C ARG A 140 -3.86 -17.26 -2.43
N GLY A 141 -4.68 -18.18 -1.93
CA GLY A 141 -4.94 -18.36 -0.50
C GLY A 141 -3.67 -18.71 0.27
N LEU A 142 -2.88 -19.67 -0.22
CA LEU A 142 -1.59 -20.06 0.34
C LEU A 142 -0.63 -18.86 0.41
N HIS A 143 -0.57 -18.03 -0.64
CA HIS A 143 0.23 -16.81 -0.64
C HIS A 143 -0.30 -15.75 0.35
N LYS A 144 -1.61 -15.51 0.36
CA LYS A 144 -2.27 -14.53 1.25
C LYS A 144 -1.97 -14.83 2.71
N TYR A 145 -2.08 -16.09 3.11
CA TYR A 145 -1.82 -16.53 4.48
C TYR A 145 -0.39 -17.00 4.75
N GLY A 146 0.53 -16.75 3.80
CA GLY A 146 1.95 -16.98 4.06
C GLY A 146 2.37 -18.42 4.19
N ARG A 147 1.57 -19.33 3.64
CA ARG A 147 1.95 -20.73 3.51
C ARG A 147 3.09 -20.85 2.52
N VAL A 148 3.11 -20.06 1.45
CA VAL A 148 4.27 -20.00 0.54
C VAL A 148 5.40 -19.18 1.16
N ALA A 149 6.64 -19.68 1.06
CA ALA A 149 7.82 -18.93 1.46
C ALA A 149 7.91 -17.64 0.62
N ASN A 150 8.17 -16.50 1.29
CA ASN A 150 8.70 -15.36 0.57
C ASN A 150 10.17 -15.69 0.40
N ASP A 151 10.52 -16.09 -0.81
CA ASP A 151 11.90 -16.38 -1.12
C ASP A 151 12.66 -15.07 -1.33
N THR A 152 12.01 -13.99 -1.78
CA THR A 152 12.67 -12.72 -2.08
C THR A 152 12.15 -11.57 -1.21
N GLY A 153 13.04 -10.65 -0.84
CA GLY A 153 12.70 -9.38 -0.20
C GLY A 153 13.72 -8.29 -0.54
N ILE A 154 13.27 -7.04 -0.58
CA ILE A 154 14.11 -5.90 -0.96
C ILE A 154 14.24 -4.92 0.20
N LEU A 155 15.48 -4.62 0.59
CA LEU A 155 15.82 -3.56 1.53
C LEU A 155 16.39 -2.37 0.76
N ILE A 156 15.80 -1.20 0.89
CA ILE A 156 16.23 0.04 0.27
C ILE A 156 16.75 0.97 1.37
N THR A 157 18.03 1.32 1.34
CA THR A 157 18.54 2.40 2.19
C THR A 157 18.22 3.74 1.53
N HIS A 158 17.83 4.73 2.33
CA HIS A 158 17.49 6.06 1.86
C HIS A 158 17.83 7.12 2.92
N GLY A 159 18.29 8.30 2.48
CA GLY A 159 18.51 9.44 3.38
C GLY A 159 17.20 10.03 3.90
N THR A 160 17.20 10.61 5.10
CA THR A 160 15.94 10.93 5.80
C THR A 160 15.23 12.17 5.27
N ASP A 161 15.94 13.15 4.70
CA ASP A 161 15.34 14.45 4.32
C ASP A 161 14.28 14.32 3.23
N THR A 162 14.49 13.43 2.27
CA THR A 162 13.58 13.21 1.14
C THR A 162 12.90 11.85 1.17
N MET A 163 12.99 11.11 2.28
CA MET A 163 12.40 9.77 2.41
C MET A 163 10.86 9.78 2.26
N ALA A 164 10.19 10.85 2.73
CA ALA A 164 8.74 11.00 2.55
C ALA A 164 8.35 11.02 1.07
N TRP A 165 9.07 11.78 0.25
CA TRP A 165 8.89 11.77 -1.20
C TRP A 165 9.29 10.43 -1.82
N GLY A 166 10.45 9.88 -1.45
CA GLY A 166 10.91 8.60 -2.00
C GLY A 166 9.92 7.45 -1.75
N LEU A 167 9.41 7.31 -0.52
CA LEU A 167 8.42 6.29 -0.18
C LEU A 167 7.12 6.51 -0.97
N CYS A 168 6.62 7.75 -1.03
CA CYS A 168 5.38 8.04 -1.75
C CYS A 168 5.53 7.81 -3.26
N TYR A 169 6.68 8.16 -3.85
CA TYR A 169 6.99 7.90 -5.26
C TYR A 169 6.92 6.40 -5.55
N LEU A 170 7.60 5.58 -4.74
CA LEU A 170 7.62 4.13 -4.90
C LEU A 170 6.23 3.50 -4.74
N ARG A 171 5.36 4.04 -3.86
CA ARG A 171 3.99 3.55 -3.67
C ARG A 171 3.13 3.67 -4.92
N TYR A 172 3.28 4.76 -5.67
CA TYR A 172 2.59 4.92 -6.94
C TYR A 172 3.32 4.22 -8.08
N ALA A 173 4.66 4.20 -8.08
CA ALA A 173 5.42 3.62 -9.18
C ALA A 173 5.33 2.09 -9.22
N LEU A 174 5.39 1.40 -8.08
CA LEU A 174 5.46 -0.07 -8.04
C LEU A 174 4.07 -0.71 -8.12
N LYS A 175 3.85 -1.53 -9.16
CA LYS A 175 2.58 -2.26 -9.40
C LYS A 175 2.77 -3.76 -9.29
N GLY A 176 1.72 -4.44 -8.82
CA GLY A 176 1.69 -5.91 -8.76
C GLY A 176 2.79 -6.50 -7.88
N LEU A 177 3.02 -5.90 -6.71
CA LEU A 177 4.10 -6.27 -5.80
C LEU A 177 4.00 -7.74 -5.34
N ARG A 178 5.07 -8.51 -5.52
CA ARG A 178 5.17 -9.95 -5.21
C ARG A 178 6.08 -10.27 -4.03
N ALA A 179 6.91 -9.31 -3.62
CA ALA A 179 7.82 -9.43 -2.49
C ALA A 179 7.73 -8.17 -1.62
N ASN A 180 8.01 -8.32 -0.33
CA ASN A 180 8.09 -7.17 0.56
C ASN A 180 9.23 -6.23 0.15
N VAL A 181 8.99 -4.92 0.23
CA VAL A 181 9.98 -3.88 -0.01
C VAL A 181 10.00 -2.96 1.20
N ALA A 182 11.13 -2.91 1.88
CA ALA A 182 11.35 -2.09 3.06
C ALA A 182 12.24 -0.89 2.71
N VAL A 183 11.79 0.32 3.01
CA VAL A 183 12.60 1.54 2.93
C VAL A 183 13.06 1.90 4.34
N THR A 184 14.34 2.23 4.51
CA THR A 184 14.88 2.60 5.82
C THR A 184 16.07 3.54 5.70
N GLY A 185 16.47 4.13 6.82
CA GLY A 185 17.63 4.99 6.95
C GLY A 185 18.05 5.11 8.41
N SER A 186 18.77 6.18 8.77
CA SER A 186 19.06 6.51 10.17
C SER A 186 19.33 8.00 10.35
N GLN A 187 19.22 8.49 11.59
CA GLN A 187 19.72 9.81 11.98
C GLN A 187 21.18 9.78 12.39
N VAL A 188 21.64 8.66 12.94
CA VAL A 188 23.03 8.45 13.36
C VAL A 188 23.69 7.45 12.41
N PRO A 189 24.90 7.72 11.88
CA PRO A 189 25.59 6.76 11.03
C PRO A 189 25.77 5.39 11.67
N LEU A 190 25.71 4.32 10.87
CA LEU A 190 25.73 2.95 11.38
C LEU A 190 27.04 2.59 12.09
N GLU A 191 28.18 3.17 11.67
CA GLU A 191 29.47 3.00 12.38
C GLU A 191 29.44 3.55 13.81
N GLY A 192 28.48 4.42 14.16
CA GLY A 192 28.20 4.78 15.56
C GLY A 192 29.31 5.59 16.22
N TYR A 193 29.85 6.60 15.54
CA TYR A 193 31.00 7.39 16.03
C TYR A 193 30.78 8.14 17.37
N PHE A 194 29.54 8.48 17.74
CA PHE A 194 29.25 9.38 18.87
C PHE A 194 28.14 8.89 19.81
N SER A 195 27.30 7.96 19.37
CA SER A 195 26.16 7.42 20.12
C SER A 195 25.66 6.12 19.48
N SER A 196 24.80 5.39 20.19
CA SER A 196 24.11 4.22 19.62
C SER A 196 23.27 4.63 18.41
N SER A 197 23.50 3.98 17.26
CA SER A 197 22.78 4.27 16.02
C SER A 197 21.38 3.68 15.99
N ASP A 198 20.39 4.47 15.57
CA ASP A 198 19.03 4.03 15.29
C ASP A 198 18.94 3.08 14.07
N ALA A 199 19.99 3.05 13.25
CA ALA A 199 20.11 2.12 12.12
C ALA A 199 19.96 0.65 12.57
N LEU A 200 20.46 0.29 13.75
CA LEU A 200 20.44 -1.09 14.25
C LEU A 200 18.99 -1.58 14.43
N GLY A 201 18.15 -0.77 15.08
CA GLY A 201 16.74 -1.07 15.26
C GLY A 201 15.99 -1.05 13.93
N ASN A 202 16.22 -0.03 13.12
CA ASN A 202 15.55 0.13 11.83
C ASN A 202 15.83 -1.05 10.88
N LEU A 203 17.09 -1.52 10.79
CA LEU A 203 17.49 -2.66 9.95
C LEU A 203 16.90 -3.99 10.46
N LYS A 204 16.97 -4.23 11.77
CA LYS A 204 16.43 -5.47 12.39
C LYS A 204 14.94 -5.63 12.13
N THR A 205 14.16 -4.59 12.42
CA THR A 205 12.71 -4.63 12.18
C THR A 205 12.39 -4.76 10.69
N ALA A 206 13.12 -4.06 9.81
CA ALA A 206 12.93 -4.19 8.36
C ALA A 206 13.16 -5.64 7.88
N LEU A 207 14.29 -6.26 8.22
CA LEU A 207 14.58 -7.64 7.84
C LEU A 207 13.58 -8.65 8.40
N TYR A 208 13.16 -8.45 9.66
CA TYR A 208 12.17 -9.31 10.29
C TYR A 208 10.86 -9.31 9.47
N LEU A 209 10.41 -8.13 9.05
CA LEU A 209 9.18 -7.96 8.27
C LEU A 209 9.32 -8.44 6.82
N LEU A 210 10.45 -8.19 6.16
CA LEU A 210 10.70 -8.67 4.80
C LEU A 210 10.42 -10.18 4.68
N ASN A 211 10.85 -10.92 5.69
CA ASN A 211 10.72 -12.37 5.79
C ASN A 211 9.28 -12.82 6.14
N ARG A 212 8.61 -12.11 7.06
CA ARG A 212 7.39 -12.62 7.75
C ARG A 212 6.07 -11.94 7.40
N LEU A 213 6.09 -10.76 6.78
CA LEU A 213 4.87 -10.02 6.46
C LEU A 213 4.19 -10.58 5.20
N ARG A 214 2.86 -10.75 5.25
CA ARG A 214 2.01 -11.13 4.11
C ARG A 214 0.70 -10.33 4.08
N PRO A 215 0.10 -10.10 2.90
CA PRO A 215 0.72 -10.28 1.57
C PRO A 215 1.90 -9.31 1.38
N ALA A 216 2.49 -9.26 0.17
CA ALA A 216 3.62 -8.39 -0.09
C ALA A 216 3.25 -6.89 0.02
N HIS A 217 4.03 -6.13 0.79
CA HIS A 217 3.83 -4.69 0.98
C HIS A 217 5.11 -3.88 0.78
N LEU A 218 4.93 -2.62 0.36
CA LEU A 218 5.92 -1.56 0.48
C LEU A 218 5.71 -0.83 1.81
N PHE A 219 6.75 -0.73 2.62
CA PHE A 219 6.69 -0.04 3.91
C PHE A 219 8.00 0.65 4.25
N ALA A 220 7.95 1.62 5.16
CA ALA A 220 9.14 2.21 5.75
C ALA A 220 9.26 1.80 7.22
N VAL A 221 10.49 1.61 7.69
CA VAL A 221 10.79 1.35 9.11
C VAL A 221 11.67 2.48 9.64
N PHE A 222 11.23 3.11 10.72
CA PHE A 222 12.00 4.16 11.37
C PHE A 222 11.68 4.22 12.88
N ASN A 223 12.14 5.29 13.53
CA ASN A 223 11.94 5.59 14.93
C ASN A 223 12.57 4.50 15.81
N ASN A 224 13.87 4.26 15.57
CA ASN A 224 14.67 3.22 16.22
C ASN A 224 14.10 1.79 16.04
N GLY A 225 13.51 1.54 14.87
CA GLY A 225 12.87 0.28 14.52
C GLY A 225 11.52 0.05 15.16
N GLN A 226 10.98 1.02 15.92
CA GLN A 226 9.74 0.86 16.68
C GLN A 226 8.49 1.14 15.86
N ARG A 227 8.60 1.90 14.76
CA ARG A 227 7.44 2.26 13.93
C ARG A 227 7.63 1.82 12.48
N VAL A 228 6.57 1.21 11.97
CA VAL A 228 6.47 0.75 10.59
C VAL A 228 5.34 1.51 9.92
N PHE A 229 5.64 2.17 8.80
CA PHE A 229 4.70 3.04 8.09
C PHE A 229 4.33 2.43 6.75
N SER A 230 3.03 2.44 6.42
CA SER A 230 2.49 1.92 5.16
C SER A 230 1.75 3.03 4.41
N GLY A 231 2.46 4.10 4.10
CA GLY A 231 1.86 5.21 3.35
C GLY A 231 2.46 6.56 3.68
N ARG A 232 1.55 7.51 3.87
CA ARG A 232 1.85 8.91 4.16
C ARG A 232 2.89 9.02 5.25
N LEU A 233 3.96 9.75 4.97
CA LEU A 233 5.12 9.87 5.84
C LEU A 233 5.53 11.33 5.89
N THR A 234 5.84 11.83 7.08
CA THR A 234 6.32 13.21 7.28
C THR A 234 7.48 13.19 8.24
N LYS A 235 8.61 13.76 7.81
CA LYS A 235 9.73 14.04 8.71
C LYS A 235 9.40 15.30 9.51
N TYR A 236 9.29 15.17 10.82
CA TYR A 236 8.95 16.30 11.71
C TYR A 236 10.06 16.65 12.71
N ARG A 237 11.05 15.77 12.89
CA ARG A 237 12.27 16.09 13.67
C ARG A 237 13.54 15.88 12.84
N LYS A 238 14.52 16.76 13.09
CA LYS A 238 15.79 16.78 12.37
C LYS A 238 16.91 15.96 13.01
N TRP A 239 16.92 15.84 14.34
CA TRP A 239 18.03 15.21 15.08
C TRP A 239 17.61 13.99 15.90
N ASP A 240 16.35 13.94 16.31
CA ASP A 240 15.85 12.86 17.16
C ASP A 240 15.63 11.60 16.34
N THR A 241 15.89 10.45 16.95
CA THR A 241 15.67 9.14 16.31
C THR A 241 14.18 8.90 16.03
N ASP A 242 13.29 9.48 16.84
CA ASP A 242 11.85 9.63 16.59
C ASP A 242 11.57 10.78 15.60
N ALA A 243 11.88 10.52 14.33
CA ALA A 243 11.94 11.56 13.29
C ALA A 243 10.71 11.65 12.40
N PHE A 244 9.94 10.56 12.27
CA PHE A 244 8.85 10.44 11.31
C PHE A 244 7.52 10.11 11.96
N GLU A 245 6.47 10.69 11.40
CA GLU A 245 5.08 10.38 11.71
C GLU A 245 4.35 10.05 10.40
N GLY A 246 3.27 9.28 10.47
CA GLY A 246 2.60 8.83 9.25
C GLY A 246 1.50 7.81 9.47
N ARG A 247 1.06 7.18 8.37
CA ARG A 247 0.10 6.08 8.45
C ARG A 247 0.77 4.84 9.01
N LEU A 248 0.67 4.67 10.33
CA LEU A 248 1.19 3.52 11.06
C LEU A 248 0.60 2.22 10.51
N ALA A 249 1.46 1.23 10.31
CA ALA A 249 1.12 -0.10 9.82
C ALA A 249 1.33 -1.15 10.92
N ALA A 250 2.42 -0.99 11.67
CA ALA A 250 2.76 -1.84 12.79
C ALA A 250 3.69 -1.10 13.76
N SER A 251 3.76 -1.59 14.98
CA SER A 251 4.68 -1.14 16.02
C SER A 251 5.52 -2.32 16.52
N ALA A 252 6.81 -2.09 16.71
CA ALA A 252 7.72 -3.08 17.27
C ALA A 252 8.07 -2.73 18.72
N SER A 253 8.06 -3.74 19.57
CA SER A 253 8.40 -3.68 20.98
C SER A 253 9.25 -4.90 21.37
N PRO A 254 9.80 -4.97 22.60
CA PRO A 254 10.46 -6.17 23.08
C PRO A 254 9.59 -7.44 23.02
N ASP A 255 8.26 -7.29 23.12
CA ASP A 255 7.29 -8.38 23.08
C ASP A 255 6.96 -8.87 21.65
N GLY A 256 7.48 -8.18 20.63
CA GLY A 256 7.28 -8.50 19.22
C GLY A 256 6.70 -7.33 18.41
N ILE A 257 6.26 -7.64 17.19
CA ILE A 257 5.65 -6.68 16.27
C ILE A 257 4.13 -6.86 16.27
N THR A 258 3.41 -5.77 16.53
CA THR A 258 1.95 -5.72 16.51
C THR A 258 1.47 -4.93 15.30
N SER A 259 0.57 -5.52 14.50
CA SER A 259 -0.03 -4.85 13.35
C SER A 259 -1.18 -3.96 13.81
N VAL A 260 -1.31 -2.76 13.24
CA VAL A 260 -2.56 -1.98 13.31
C VAL A 260 -3.44 -2.20 12.09
N ARG A 261 -2.93 -2.87 11.06
CA ARG A 261 -3.60 -3.19 9.81
C ARG A 261 -4.17 -4.60 9.82
N LYS A 262 -5.46 -4.74 9.47
CA LYS A 262 -6.12 -6.05 9.36
C LYS A 262 -5.59 -6.88 8.20
N ASP A 263 -5.14 -6.24 7.13
CA ASP A 263 -4.60 -6.90 5.93
C ASP A 263 -3.16 -7.38 6.10
N TRP A 264 -2.49 -7.02 7.19
CA TRP A 264 -1.11 -7.43 7.50
C TRP A 264 -1.11 -8.68 8.37
N VAL A 265 -0.72 -9.80 7.78
CA VAL A 265 -0.56 -11.09 8.46
C VAL A 265 0.93 -11.33 8.70
N PHE A 266 1.32 -11.49 9.97
CA PHE A 266 2.68 -11.92 10.32
C PHE A 266 2.71 -13.41 10.50
N ILE A 267 3.65 -14.07 9.83
CA ILE A 267 3.79 -15.51 9.95
C ILE A 267 4.86 -15.86 11.01
N PRO A 268 4.49 -16.56 12.10
CA PRO A 268 5.40 -16.87 13.19
C PRO A 268 6.19 -18.15 12.89
N TYR A 269 7.09 -18.08 11.91
CA TYR A 269 8.09 -19.14 11.72
C TYR A 269 9.40 -18.71 12.38
N PRO A 270 9.80 -19.34 13.51
CA PRO A 270 11.02 -18.97 14.23
C PRO A 270 12.28 -19.16 13.36
N ASP A 271 12.32 -20.20 12.52
CA ASP A 271 13.51 -20.57 11.74
C ASP A 271 13.48 -20.14 10.27
N GLN A 272 12.43 -19.45 9.83
CA GLN A 272 12.34 -19.03 8.43
C GLN A 272 13.42 -17.98 8.14
N ARG A 273 14.12 -18.17 7.02
CA ARG A 273 15.05 -17.20 6.44
C ARG A 273 14.56 -16.85 5.04
N LEU A 274 14.72 -15.58 4.68
CA LEU A 274 14.51 -15.12 3.30
C LEU A 274 15.54 -15.81 2.39
N GLN A 275 15.16 -16.40 1.26
CA GLN A 275 16.14 -17.04 0.39
C GLN A 275 17.08 -16.01 -0.25
N ASP A 276 16.51 -14.92 -0.77
CA ASP A 276 17.19 -13.85 -1.48
C ASP A 276 16.85 -12.49 -0.86
N LEU A 277 17.86 -11.85 -0.26
CA LEU A 277 17.77 -10.46 0.20
C LEU A 277 18.45 -9.56 -0.82
N HIS A 278 17.71 -8.64 -1.44
CA HIS A 278 18.30 -7.60 -2.28
C HIS A 278 18.45 -6.31 -1.50
N LEU A 279 19.70 -5.85 -1.30
CA LEU A 279 19.99 -4.53 -0.75
C LEU A 279 20.19 -3.53 -1.90
N ILE A 280 19.27 -2.58 -2.03
CA ILE A 280 19.42 -1.40 -2.89
C ILE A 280 19.99 -0.25 -2.06
N ARG A 281 21.21 0.18 -2.42
CA ARG A 281 21.94 1.24 -1.72
C ARG A 281 21.82 2.56 -2.48
N THR A 282 21.38 3.60 -1.77
CA THR A 282 21.25 4.95 -2.32
C THR A 282 22.08 6.01 -1.59
N GLY A 283 22.78 5.65 -0.51
CA GLY A 283 23.52 6.55 0.37
C GLY A 283 22.75 6.94 1.64
N GLY A 284 22.80 8.23 1.98
CA GLY A 284 22.24 8.78 3.23
C GLY A 284 23.10 8.53 4.48
N THR A 285 22.65 9.09 5.60
CA THR A 285 23.38 9.09 6.88
C THR A 285 23.75 7.70 7.37
N ILE A 286 22.93 6.69 7.10
CA ILE A 286 23.17 5.30 7.51
C ILE A 286 24.48 4.73 6.95
N GLU A 287 24.93 5.24 5.79
CA GLU A 287 26.18 4.87 5.12
C GLU A 287 27.26 5.95 5.25
N SER A 288 27.07 6.96 6.11
CA SER A 288 27.98 8.10 6.17
C SER A 288 29.23 7.85 7.04
N GLN A 289 30.36 8.28 6.52
CA GLN A 289 31.66 8.33 7.23
C GLN A 289 32.25 9.74 7.17
N ARG A 290 33.15 10.08 8.09
CA ARG A 290 33.84 11.38 8.05
C ARG A 290 34.82 11.44 6.88
N SER A 291 34.70 12.50 6.07
CA SER A 291 35.67 12.81 5.01
C SER A 291 37.01 13.26 5.62
N PRO A 292 38.14 12.63 5.24
CA PRO A 292 39.47 13.07 5.70
C PRO A 292 39.91 14.44 5.14
N HIS A 293 39.34 14.88 4.02
CA HIS A 293 39.85 16.02 3.24
C HIS A 293 38.96 17.27 3.29
N GLU A 294 37.73 17.18 3.81
CA GLU A 294 36.77 18.30 3.83
C GLU A 294 36.28 18.57 5.26
N PHE A 295 37.09 19.26 6.07
CA PHE A 295 36.73 19.78 7.40
C PHE A 295 35.94 18.83 8.34
N GLY A 296 36.02 17.51 8.14
CA GLY A 296 35.28 16.50 8.89
C GLY A 296 33.80 16.32 8.55
N ALA A 297 33.31 16.82 7.40
CA ALA A 297 31.93 16.59 6.96
C ALA A 297 31.63 15.10 6.72
N LEU A 298 30.38 14.69 6.96
CA LEU A 298 29.91 13.32 6.71
C LEU A 298 29.61 13.15 5.22
N LYS A 299 30.11 12.06 4.61
CA LYS A 299 29.80 11.65 3.25
C LYS A 299 29.24 10.23 3.21
N PRO A 300 28.18 9.94 2.44
CA PRO A 300 27.50 8.64 2.41
C PRO A 300 28.27 7.55 1.63
N THR A 301 29.60 7.51 1.74
CA THR A 301 30.51 6.67 0.95
C THR A 301 30.93 5.39 1.67
N GLY A 302 30.36 5.10 2.84
CA GLY A 302 30.65 3.91 3.61
C GLY A 302 30.18 2.62 2.93
N ASP A 303 30.42 1.50 3.60
CA ASP A 303 29.92 0.17 3.23
C ASP A 303 29.35 -0.58 4.44
N PHE A 304 28.76 0.19 5.35
CA PHE A 304 28.44 -0.28 6.70
C PHE A 304 27.22 -1.19 6.69
N VAL A 305 26.19 -0.86 5.92
CA VAL A 305 24.95 -1.68 5.89
C VAL A 305 25.26 -3.05 5.30
N TRP A 306 26.03 -3.11 4.19
CA TRP A 306 26.42 -4.38 3.60
C TRP A 306 27.20 -5.27 4.58
N LYS A 307 28.18 -4.71 5.30
CA LYS A 307 28.93 -5.43 6.34
C LYS A 307 28.02 -5.89 7.49
N TYR A 308 27.15 -5.00 7.96
CA TYR A 308 26.24 -5.29 9.08
C TYR A 308 25.18 -6.35 8.74
N LEU A 309 24.74 -6.41 7.47
CA LEU A 309 23.88 -7.48 6.99
C LEU A 309 24.62 -8.82 7.00
N ASN A 310 25.83 -8.88 6.46
CA ASN A 310 26.55 -10.15 6.25
C ASN A 310 27.16 -10.78 7.50
N ASP A 311 27.26 -10.04 8.61
CA ASP A 311 27.78 -10.58 9.87
C ASP A 311 26.69 -10.55 10.97
N PRO A 312 26.34 -9.40 11.61
CA PRO A 312 25.33 -9.36 12.66
C PRO A 312 23.90 -9.82 12.29
N LEU A 313 23.50 -9.71 11.02
CA LEU A 313 22.13 -10.01 10.57
C LEU A 313 22.06 -11.15 9.54
N SER A 314 23.14 -11.89 9.34
CA SER A 314 23.23 -12.98 8.36
C SER A 314 22.20 -14.09 8.61
N GLY A 315 21.75 -14.25 9.85
CA GLY A 315 20.71 -15.20 10.25
C GLY A 315 19.33 -14.94 9.66
N PHE A 316 19.06 -13.77 9.05
CA PHE A 316 17.73 -13.44 8.51
C PHE A 316 17.49 -13.92 7.07
N PHE A 317 18.55 -14.22 6.32
CA PHE A 317 18.48 -14.53 4.88
C PHE A 317 19.57 -15.49 4.45
N VAL A 318 19.42 -16.18 3.32
CA VAL A 318 20.40 -17.15 2.79
C VAL A 318 21.37 -16.49 1.81
N ASN A 319 20.86 -15.82 0.77
CA ASN A 319 21.63 -15.23 -0.30
C ASN A 319 21.45 -13.70 -0.31
N PRO A 320 22.43 -12.92 0.16
CA PRO A 320 22.40 -11.47 0.02
C PRO A 320 22.89 -11.04 -1.37
N HIS A 321 22.16 -10.12 -2.00
CA HIS A 321 22.47 -9.48 -3.27
C HIS A 321 22.65 -7.98 -3.06
N ARG A 322 23.66 -7.39 -3.71
CA ARG A 322 24.01 -5.98 -3.57
C ARG A 322 23.71 -5.20 -4.85
N HIS A 323 23.05 -4.07 -4.70
CA HIS A 323 22.66 -3.17 -5.78
C HIS A 323 23.05 -1.73 -5.43
N ASP A 324 24.25 -1.31 -5.82
CA ASP A 324 24.73 0.06 -5.60
C ASP A 324 24.22 1.00 -6.70
N LEU A 325 23.07 1.65 -6.49
CA LEU A 325 22.51 2.56 -7.49
C LEU A 325 23.24 3.90 -7.52
N PHE A 326 23.47 4.48 -6.34
CA PHE A 326 24.20 5.72 -6.12
C PHE A 326 24.50 5.91 -4.63
N SER A 327 25.37 6.87 -4.31
CA SER A 327 25.79 7.20 -2.95
C SER A 327 25.66 8.72 -2.78
N LEU A 328 24.45 9.16 -2.42
CA LEU A 328 24.09 10.58 -2.38
C LEU A 328 23.54 10.97 -1.01
N ASP A 329 23.73 12.24 -0.67
CA ASP A 329 22.93 12.90 0.37
C ASP A 329 21.49 13.04 -0.12
N SER A 330 20.50 12.79 0.75
CA SER A 330 19.08 12.85 0.37
C SER A 330 18.65 14.21 -0.21
N SER A 331 19.34 15.29 0.16
CA SER A 331 19.11 16.65 -0.35
C SER A 331 19.41 16.79 -1.84
N ASN A 332 20.20 15.85 -2.41
CA ASN A 332 20.52 15.79 -3.84
C ASN A 332 19.64 14.80 -4.60
N LEU A 333 18.66 14.15 -3.94
CA LEU A 333 17.75 13.22 -4.60
C LEU A 333 16.57 13.96 -5.25
N SER A 334 16.11 13.42 -6.37
CA SER A 334 15.06 13.97 -7.23
C SER A 334 14.21 12.85 -7.84
N TYR A 335 13.22 13.22 -8.66
CA TYR A 335 12.35 12.28 -9.37
C TYR A 335 13.13 11.21 -10.16
N GLU A 336 14.20 11.60 -10.84
CA GLU A 336 15.02 10.69 -11.64
C GLU A 336 15.70 9.62 -10.77
N HIS A 337 16.08 9.99 -9.55
CA HIS A 337 16.68 9.07 -8.60
C HIS A 337 15.66 8.05 -8.07
N TRP A 338 14.45 8.49 -7.72
CA TRP A 338 13.39 7.58 -7.28
C TRP A 338 12.88 6.68 -8.41
N ALA A 339 12.83 7.19 -9.64
CA ALA A 339 12.56 6.39 -10.84
C ALA A 339 13.58 5.26 -11.01
N ARG A 340 14.88 5.56 -10.82
CA ARG A 340 15.94 4.53 -10.86
C ARG A 340 15.78 3.46 -9.79
N ILE A 341 15.35 3.83 -8.58
CA ILE A 341 15.04 2.86 -7.52
C ILE A 341 13.86 1.96 -7.96
N ALA A 342 12.77 2.54 -8.48
CA ALA A 342 11.61 1.78 -8.95
C ALA A 342 11.97 0.82 -10.10
N MET A 343 12.75 1.30 -11.08
CA MET A 343 13.24 0.48 -12.20
C MET A 343 14.14 -0.66 -11.73
N GLU A 344 14.94 -0.46 -10.68
CA GLU A 344 15.77 -1.51 -10.11
C GLU A 344 14.94 -2.59 -9.41
N VAL A 345 13.89 -2.20 -8.69
CA VAL A 345 12.91 -3.15 -8.13
C VAL A 345 12.23 -3.96 -9.25
N GLN A 346 11.90 -3.33 -10.38
CA GLN A 346 11.41 -4.04 -11.57
C GLN A 346 12.45 -5.00 -12.14
N ARG A 347 13.72 -4.60 -12.22
CA ARG A 347 14.82 -5.44 -12.73
C ARG A 347 15.03 -6.69 -11.88
N ILE A 348 14.81 -6.60 -10.56
CA ILE A 348 14.83 -7.75 -9.64
C ILE A 348 13.64 -8.70 -9.91
N GLY A 349 12.54 -8.20 -10.49
CA GLY A 349 11.43 -9.03 -10.96
C GLY A 349 10.27 -9.19 -9.98
N VAL A 350 10.22 -8.38 -8.92
CA VAL A 350 9.17 -8.48 -7.88
C VAL A 350 7.99 -7.52 -8.07
N ALA A 351 8.08 -6.57 -9.01
CA ALA A 351 7.01 -5.64 -9.37
C ALA A 351 7.24 -5.09 -10.78
N THR A 352 6.25 -4.41 -11.36
CA THR A 352 6.46 -3.52 -12.51
C THR A 352 6.56 -2.07 -12.04
N ALA A 353 7.30 -1.22 -12.76
CA ALA A 353 7.53 0.17 -12.42
C ALA A 353 6.87 1.11 -13.44
N ASP A 354 6.00 1.98 -12.95
CA ASP A 354 5.38 3.09 -13.69
C ASP A 354 5.95 4.42 -13.20
N THR A 355 6.96 4.92 -13.91
CA THR A 355 7.73 6.10 -13.49
C THR A 355 7.21 7.41 -14.09
N ARG A 356 5.99 7.41 -14.64
CA ARG A 356 5.39 8.60 -15.28
C ARG A 356 4.79 9.53 -14.23
N PHE A 357 5.54 10.58 -13.94
CA PHE A 357 5.19 11.65 -13.01
C PHE A 357 5.44 12.98 -13.71
N ASP A 358 4.57 13.97 -13.54
CA ASP A 358 4.80 15.33 -14.02
C ASP A 358 5.72 16.09 -13.04
N PRO A 359 7.01 16.31 -13.37
CA PRO A 359 7.95 16.96 -12.46
C PRO A 359 7.70 18.47 -12.33
N SER A 360 6.78 19.03 -13.12
CA SER A 360 6.45 20.46 -13.10
C SER A 360 5.47 20.84 -11.97
N VAL A 361 4.94 19.85 -11.23
CA VAL A 361 4.10 20.06 -10.05
C VAL A 361 4.97 20.53 -8.88
N LYS A 362 4.79 21.78 -8.48
CA LYS A 362 5.60 22.45 -7.46
C LYS A 362 4.75 23.00 -6.32
N PRO A 363 5.33 23.12 -5.11
CA PRO A 363 4.68 23.83 -4.02
C PRO A 363 4.71 25.35 -4.25
N VAL A 364 3.64 26.03 -3.86
CA VAL A 364 3.53 27.49 -3.76
C VAL A 364 3.21 27.82 -2.31
N PHE A 365 4.08 28.54 -1.62
CA PHE A 365 3.90 28.79 -0.19
C PHE A 365 3.23 30.14 0.05
N ALA A 366 2.19 30.16 0.89
CA ALA A 366 1.73 31.41 1.48
C ALA A 366 2.85 32.06 2.30
N ASN A 367 3.12 33.34 2.08
CA ASN A 367 4.06 34.11 2.91
C ASN A 367 3.53 35.53 3.15
N PRO A 368 3.58 36.05 4.39
CA PRO A 368 2.97 37.34 4.71
C PRO A 368 3.60 38.51 3.96
N VAL A 369 4.82 38.32 3.43
CA VAL A 369 5.52 39.34 2.64
C VAL A 369 5.36 39.19 1.13
N PHE A 370 4.76 38.09 0.65
CA PHE A 370 4.53 37.91 -0.79
C PHE A 370 3.41 38.83 -1.28
N THR A 371 3.69 39.52 -2.37
CA THR A 371 2.73 40.31 -3.12
C THR A 371 1.89 39.41 -4.04
N THR A 372 0.79 39.93 -4.56
CA THR A 372 0.01 39.25 -5.61
C THR A 372 0.89 38.88 -6.82
N GLN A 373 1.89 39.70 -7.15
CA GLN A 373 2.83 39.42 -8.24
C GLN A 373 3.78 38.27 -7.91
N ASP A 374 4.25 38.14 -6.67
CA ASP A 374 5.08 37.01 -6.24
C ASP A 374 4.34 35.68 -6.35
N TYR A 375 3.04 35.67 -5.98
CA TYR A 375 2.19 34.50 -6.20
C TYR A 375 2.01 34.19 -7.68
N ALA A 376 1.77 35.19 -8.53
CA ALA A 376 1.67 35.00 -9.97
C ALA A 376 2.96 34.39 -10.56
N ALA A 377 4.12 34.86 -10.10
CA ALA A 377 5.42 34.31 -10.51
C ALA A 377 5.61 32.85 -10.06
N GLN A 378 5.22 32.51 -8.83
CA GLN A 378 5.30 31.13 -8.33
C GLN A 378 4.36 30.18 -9.06
N PHE A 379 3.10 30.56 -9.26
CA PHE A 379 2.17 29.77 -10.07
C PHE A 379 2.62 29.69 -11.54
N GLY A 380 3.25 30.73 -12.07
CA GLY A 380 3.84 30.75 -13.41
C GLY A 380 5.03 29.79 -13.56
N ALA A 381 5.74 29.49 -12.48
CA ALA A 381 6.81 28.49 -12.46
C ALA A 381 6.30 27.04 -12.36
N CYS A 382 5.01 26.85 -12.07
CA CYS A 382 4.35 25.54 -12.05
C CYS A 382 3.85 25.18 -13.46
N GLY A 383 3.91 23.91 -13.83
CA GLY A 383 3.34 23.45 -15.10
C GLY A 383 1.85 23.16 -14.98
N LYS A 384 1.43 21.92 -15.17
CA LYS A 384 0.00 21.54 -15.20
C LYS A 384 -0.67 21.52 -13.83
N GLY A 385 0.13 21.47 -12.76
CA GLY A 385 -0.39 21.44 -11.39
C GLY A 385 0.48 22.20 -10.40
N ALA A 386 -0.13 22.61 -9.29
CA ALA A 386 0.52 23.28 -8.18
C ALA A 386 -0.06 22.79 -6.85
N VAL A 387 0.76 22.80 -5.79
CA VAL A 387 0.31 22.55 -4.41
C VAL A 387 0.47 23.84 -3.61
N PHE A 388 -0.62 24.56 -3.40
CA PHE A 388 -0.64 25.76 -2.59
C PHE A 388 -0.66 25.42 -1.09
N CYS A 389 0.39 25.81 -0.38
CA CYS A 389 0.56 25.56 1.05
C CYS A 389 0.15 26.83 1.83
N GLY A 390 -1.07 26.86 2.35
CA GLY A 390 -1.62 27.93 3.17
C GLY A 390 -1.20 27.87 4.65
N TYR A 391 -1.50 28.91 5.42
CA TYR A 391 -1.24 28.96 6.87
C TYR A 391 -2.26 28.16 7.67
N GLY A 392 -1.87 27.63 8.83
CA GLY A 392 -2.82 27.04 9.79
C GLY A 392 -3.68 25.94 9.14
N GLY A 393 -4.98 26.13 9.02
CA GLY A 393 -5.88 25.19 8.33
C GLY A 393 -5.74 25.14 6.79
N GLY A 394 -4.82 25.91 6.20
CA GLY A 394 -4.70 26.14 4.76
C GLY A 394 -5.31 27.47 4.28
N ASN A 395 -5.29 28.47 5.16
CA ASN A 395 -5.78 29.82 4.92
C ASN A 395 -4.74 30.68 4.18
N ALA A 396 -5.19 31.77 3.57
CA ALA A 396 -4.31 32.76 2.95
C ALA A 396 -4.89 34.17 3.04
N ASN A 397 -4.08 35.17 2.68
CA ASN A 397 -4.59 36.51 2.45
C ASN A 397 -5.39 36.51 1.13
N ILE A 398 -6.67 36.91 1.23
CA ILE A 398 -7.62 37.02 0.11
C ILE A 398 -8.09 38.47 -0.12
N LEU A 399 -7.54 39.44 0.62
CA LEU A 399 -7.97 40.83 0.57
C LEU A 399 -7.30 41.54 -0.61
N ASP A 400 -8.03 41.72 -1.71
CA ASP A 400 -7.48 42.31 -2.94
C ASP A 400 -6.87 43.71 -2.71
N ALA A 401 -7.48 44.53 -1.86
CA ALA A 401 -6.96 45.85 -1.50
C ALA A 401 -5.60 45.84 -0.78
N SER A 402 -5.14 44.68 -0.30
CA SER A 402 -3.85 44.57 0.40
C SER A 402 -2.65 44.55 -0.54
N GLY A 403 -2.81 44.21 -1.83
CA GLY A 403 -1.68 43.93 -2.73
C GLY A 403 -0.91 42.63 -2.41
N HIS A 404 -1.38 41.88 -1.40
CA HIS A 404 -0.80 40.63 -0.90
C HIS A 404 -1.77 39.44 -1.05
N SER A 405 -2.88 39.63 -1.76
CA SER A 405 -3.87 38.59 -2.01
C SER A 405 -3.32 37.54 -2.98
N VAL A 406 -3.44 36.25 -2.62
CA VAL A 406 -3.14 35.13 -3.52
C VAL A 406 -4.27 34.89 -4.53
N LEU A 407 -5.48 35.38 -4.22
CA LEU A 407 -6.71 35.00 -4.90
C LEU A 407 -6.70 35.29 -6.42
N PRO A 408 -6.19 36.44 -6.91
CA PRO A 408 -6.08 36.69 -8.35
C PRO A 408 -5.17 35.67 -9.05
N ALA A 409 -3.98 35.42 -8.48
CA ALA A 409 -3.01 34.49 -9.07
C ALA A 409 -3.51 33.04 -9.07
N LEU A 410 -4.25 32.62 -8.03
CA LEU A 410 -4.86 31.30 -7.98
C LEU A 410 -5.97 31.14 -9.01
N ARG A 411 -6.84 32.16 -9.18
CA ARG A 411 -7.90 32.15 -10.21
C ARG A 411 -7.29 32.05 -11.60
N ASP A 412 -6.31 32.88 -11.91
CA ASP A 412 -5.60 32.84 -13.20
C ASP A 412 -4.96 31.47 -13.45
N ALA A 413 -4.34 30.87 -12.42
CA ALA A 413 -3.78 29.52 -12.52
C ALA A 413 -4.87 28.48 -12.86
N VAL A 414 -5.99 28.51 -12.14
CA VAL A 414 -7.14 27.63 -12.36
C VAL A 414 -7.78 27.80 -13.74
N GLU A 415 -7.97 29.04 -14.18
CA GLU A 415 -8.59 29.40 -15.46
C GLU A 415 -7.68 29.04 -16.65
N SER A 416 -6.36 29.16 -16.47
CA SER A 416 -5.37 28.65 -17.43
C SER A 416 -5.28 27.12 -17.48
N GLY A 417 -6.13 26.41 -16.74
CA GLY A 417 -6.25 24.94 -16.76
C GLY A 417 -5.35 24.21 -15.77
N LYS A 418 -4.64 24.91 -14.88
CA LYS A 418 -3.81 24.25 -13.86
C LYS A 418 -4.68 23.61 -12.78
N PHE A 419 -4.27 22.43 -12.32
CA PHE A 419 -4.82 21.82 -11.12
C PHE A 419 -4.15 22.41 -9.88
N VAL A 420 -4.89 23.13 -9.04
CA VAL A 420 -4.35 23.73 -7.81
C VAL A 420 -4.86 22.96 -6.61
N ALA A 421 -4.00 22.14 -6.00
CA ALA A 421 -4.27 21.49 -4.73
C ALA A 421 -3.96 22.45 -3.58
N VAL A 422 -4.79 22.49 -2.54
CA VAL A 422 -4.68 23.41 -1.40
C VAL A 422 -4.45 22.60 -0.13
N THR A 423 -3.35 22.89 0.55
CA THR A 423 -2.92 22.21 1.78
C THR A 423 -2.44 23.20 2.83
N SER A 424 -2.01 22.68 3.99
CA SER A 424 -1.38 23.44 5.06
C SER A 424 0.15 23.38 5.00
N GLN A 425 0.81 24.44 5.45
CA GLN A 425 2.23 24.45 5.80
C GLN A 425 2.53 23.74 7.12
N VAL A 426 1.52 23.59 7.99
CA VAL A 426 1.68 22.98 9.31
C VAL A 426 1.92 21.48 9.12
N PRO A 427 3.08 20.95 9.55
CA PRO A 427 3.32 19.52 9.48
C PRO A 427 2.40 18.79 10.47
N LEU A 428 2.09 17.53 10.16
CA LEU A 428 1.34 16.59 11.02
C LEU A 428 -0.15 16.88 11.25
N GLU A 429 -0.66 18.02 10.80
CA GLU A 429 -2.07 18.36 10.91
C GLU A 429 -2.75 18.36 9.52
N PRO A 430 -3.95 17.79 9.39
CA PRO A 430 -4.67 17.79 8.12
C PRO A 430 -5.12 19.20 7.75
N TYR A 431 -5.22 19.46 6.44
CA TYR A 431 -5.91 20.63 5.90
C TYR A 431 -7.38 20.62 6.31
N ASP A 432 -7.91 21.79 6.66
CA ASP A 432 -9.35 21.99 6.90
C ASP A 432 -9.76 23.44 6.62
N ALA A 433 -10.74 23.61 5.72
CA ALA A 433 -11.22 24.92 5.27
C ALA A 433 -12.27 25.50 6.24
N ASP A 434 -11.88 25.71 7.50
CA ASP A 434 -12.81 26.18 8.55
C ASP A 434 -13.14 27.68 8.46
N TYR A 435 -12.27 28.46 7.83
CA TYR A 435 -12.40 29.92 7.73
C TYR A 435 -12.80 30.34 6.32
N GLU A 436 -13.50 31.49 6.22
CA GLU A 436 -13.85 32.14 4.95
C GLU A 436 -12.65 32.23 4.00
N THR A 437 -11.47 32.55 4.53
CA THR A 437 -10.24 32.69 3.75
C THR A 437 -9.80 31.38 3.10
N GLY A 438 -10.00 30.23 3.75
CA GLY A 438 -9.75 28.90 3.16
C GLY A 438 -10.84 28.50 2.17
N LEU A 439 -12.11 28.74 2.50
CA LEU A 439 -13.25 28.44 1.62
C LEU A 439 -13.21 29.20 0.30
N THR A 440 -12.84 30.47 0.35
CA THR A 440 -12.70 31.34 -0.84
C THR A 440 -11.68 30.77 -1.84
N LEU A 441 -10.63 30.08 -1.37
CA LEU A 441 -9.66 29.42 -2.25
C LEU A 441 -10.29 28.21 -2.98
N LEU A 442 -11.15 27.46 -2.30
CA LEU A 442 -11.89 26.35 -2.91
C LEU A 442 -12.95 26.86 -3.91
N GLU A 443 -13.64 27.95 -3.57
CA GLU A 443 -14.58 28.64 -4.46
C GLU A 443 -13.90 29.20 -5.72
N ALA A 444 -12.63 29.61 -5.61
CA ALA A 444 -11.80 30.00 -6.75
C ALA A 444 -11.28 28.82 -7.58
N GLY A 445 -11.57 27.58 -7.18
CA GLY A 445 -11.28 26.37 -7.95
C GLY A 445 -10.11 25.54 -7.42
N GLY A 446 -9.60 25.88 -6.24
CA GLY A 446 -8.68 25.02 -5.49
C GLY A 446 -9.34 23.70 -5.08
N VAL A 447 -8.52 22.65 -4.94
CA VAL A 447 -8.94 21.31 -4.51
C VAL A 447 -8.29 20.99 -3.17
N PRO A 448 -9.04 20.61 -2.13
CA PRO A 448 -8.50 20.38 -0.80
C PRO A 448 -7.62 19.11 -0.75
N CYS A 449 -6.52 19.15 -0.01
CA CYS A 449 -5.65 17.99 0.21
C CYS A 449 -6.07 17.09 1.36
N GLY A 450 -6.97 17.55 2.24
CA GLY A 450 -7.37 16.84 3.45
C GLY A 450 -6.17 16.40 4.28
N ASP A 451 -6.07 15.11 4.54
CA ASP A 451 -5.01 14.48 5.33
C ASP A 451 -3.78 14.03 4.54
N LEU A 452 -3.57 14.55 3.32
CA LEU A 452 -2.33 14.37 2.56
C LEU A 452 -1.25 15.36 3.02
N PRO A 453 -0.10 14.86 3.52
CA PRO A 453 1.10 15.69 3.69
C PRO A 453 1.55 16.28 2.36
N LEU A 454 2.40 17.32 2.42
CA LEU A 454 2.94 17.99 1.23
C LEU A 454 3.56 17.00 0.22
N ALA A 455 4.40 16.08 0.67
CA ALA A 455 5.05 15.10 -0.20
C ALA A 455 4.03 14.22 -0.94
N ASP A 456 3.02 13.72 -0.22
CA ASP A 456 1.96 12.90 -0.80
C ASP A 456 1.04 13.70 -1.75
N ALA A 457 0.66 14.92 -1.37
CA ALA A 457 -0.15 15.79 -2.23
C ALA A 457 0.58 16.11 -3.54
N GLN A 458 1.87 16.44 -3.46
CA GLN A 458 2.69 16.75 -4.63
C GLN A 458 2.86 15.53 -5.54
N LEU A 459 3.26 14.37 -4.98
CA LEU A 459 3.53 13.18 -5.78
C LEU A 459 2.28 12.50 -6.31
N LYS A 460 1.19 12.51 -5.56
CA LYS A 460 -0.10 12.03 -6.08
C LYS A 460 -0.58 12.86 -7.26
N LEU A 461 -0.55 14.19 -7.13
CA LEU A 461 -0.93 15.08 -8.22
C LEU A 461 0.01 14.91 -9.42
N SER A 462 1.32 14.84 -9.18
CA SER A 462 2.33 14.59 -10.19
C SER A 462 2.10 13.26 -10.93
N TYR A 463 1.76 12.19 -10.21
CA TYR A 463 1.45 10.88 -10.81
C TYR A 463 0.21 10.94 -11.70
N ILE A 464 -0.88 11.56 -11.23
CA ILE A 464 -2.12 11.72 -12.00
C ILE A 464 -1.88 12.55 -13.28
N LEU A 465 -1.17 13.68 -13.17
CA LEU A 465 -0.89 14.55 -14.32
C LEU A 465 0.16 13.99 -15.27
N GLY A 466 1.01 13.06 -14.81
CA GLY A 466 1.92 12.28 -15.63
C GLY A 466 1.22 11.32 -16.59
N HIS A 467 -0.08 11.06 -16.38
CA HIS A 467 -0.91 10.14 -17.14
C HIS A 467 -2.10 10.85 -17.82
N GLU A 468 -1.83 12.05 -18.34
CA GLU A 468 -2.88 12.91 -18.90
C GLU A 468 -3.62 12.25 -20.09
N GLU A 469 -2.94 11.44 -20.89
CA GLU A 469 -3.54 10.78 -22.05
C GLU A 469 -4.58 9.74 -21.63
N GLU A 470 -4.23 8.86 -20.69
CA GLU A 470 -5.16 7.87 -20.12
C GLU A 470 -6.31 8.57 -19.39
N LEU A 471 -6.02 9.64 -18.63
CA LEU A 471 -7.03 10.44 -17.97
C LEU A 471 -8.05 11.03 -18.96
N ARG A 472 -7.59 11.62 -20.07
CA ARG A 472 -8.46 12.18 -21.11
C ARG A 472 -9.28 11.10 -21.81
N THR A 473 -8.65 9.97 -22.11
CA THR A 473 -9.32 8.83 -22.78
C THR A 473 -10.42 8.26 -21.91
N VAL A 474 -10.12 7.90 -20.66
CA VAL A 474 -11.10 7.34 -19.72
C VAL A 474 -12.20 8.36 -19.37
N ALA A 475 -11.85 9.65 -19.25
CA ALA A 475 -12.86 10.70 -19.04
C ALA A 475 -13.84 10.79 -20.22
N ALA A 476 -13.33 10.77 -21.47
CA ALA A 476 -14.16 10.81 -22.67
C ALA A 476 -15.08 9.58 -22.78
N GLU A 477 -14.55 8.37 -22.55
CA GLU A 477 -15.34 7.12 -22.49
C GLU A 477 -16.43 7.20 -21.42
N ALA A 478 -16.14 7.85 -20.29
CA ALA A 478 -17.05 7.98 -19.18
C ALA A 478 -18.07 9.13 -19.34
N GLY A 479 -17.95 9.99 -20.36
CA GLY A 479 -18.74 11.20 -20.51
C GLY A 479 -18.46 12.25 -19.43
N LEU A 480 -17.24 12.26 -18.86
CA LEU A 480 -16.78 13.16 -17.81
C LEU A 480 -15.78 14.17 -18.36
N SER A 481 -15.65 15.34 -17.72
CA SER A 481 -14.54 16.23 -18.04
C SER A 481 -13.22 15.69 -17.46
N PRO A 482 -12.07 15.85 -18.14
CA PRO A 482 -10.77 15.41 -17.61
C PRO A 482 -10.44 16.06 -16.27
N ARG A 483 -10.81 17.33 -16.09
CA ARG A 483 -10.61 18.06 -14.82
C ARG A 483 -11.41 17.43 -13.68
N PHE A 484 -12.66 17.05 -13.93
CA PHE A 484 -13.48 16.39 -12.91
C PHE A 484 -12.90 15.03 -12.52
N LEU A 485 -12.52 14.22 -13.50
CA LEU A 485 -11.94 12.91 -13.22
C LEU A 485 -10.60 13.03 -12.48
N ALA A 486 -9.78 14.04 -12.80
CA ALA A 486 -8.54 14.33 -12.05
C ALA A 486 -8.84 14.71 -10.59
N THR A 487 -9.88 15.52 -10.35
CA THR A 487 -10.29 15.89 -8.99
C THR A 487 -10.76 14.67 -8.20
N ALA A 488 -11.57 13.80 -8.81
CA ALA A 488 -12.00 12.53 -8.20
C ALA A 488 -10.83 11.60 -7.87
N ALA A 489 -9.92 11.45 -8.83
CA ALA A 489 -8.71 10.64 -8.67
C ALA A 489 -7.83 11.17 -7.53
N PHE A 490 -7.59 12.48 -7.49
CA PHE A 490 -6.77 13.10 -6.46
C PHE A 490 -7.36 12.89 -5.05
N LEU A 491 -8.67 13.04 -4.91
CA LEU A 491 -9.37 12.91 -3.63
C LEU A 491 -9.61 11.46 -3.19
N SER A 492 -9.49 10.49 -4.08
CA SER A 492 -9.71 9.07 -3.75
C SER A 492 -8.76 8.59 -2.64
N GLY A 493 -9.28 8.07 -1.53
CA GLY A 493 -8.49 7.68 -0.36
C GLY A 493 -7.96 8.85 0.49
N VAL A 494 -8.47 10.07 0.29
CA VAL A 494 -8.23 11.25 1.13
C VAL A 494 -9.34 11.36 2.16
N SER A 495 -8.97 11.55 3.44
CA SER A 495 -9.92 11.82 4.50
C SER A 495 -9.85 13.29 4.87
N MET A 496 -11.02 13.88 5.09
CA MET A 496 -11.11 15.23 5.67
C MET A 496 -11.15 15.12 7.19
N ARG A 497 -10.64 16.14 7.87
CA ARG A 497 -10.67 16.21 9.35
C ARG A 497 -12.11 16.11 9.90
N ARG A 498 -13.08 16.71 9.21
CA ARG A 498 -14.51 16.67 9.55
C ARG A 498 -15.33 16.21 8.37
N ALA A 499 -16.39 15.43 8.64
CA ALA A 499 -17.35 15.01 7.62
C ALA A 499 -17.99 16.22 6.90
N TYR A 500 -18.29 17.29 7.65
CA TYR A 500 -18.85 18.54 7.11
C TYR A 500 -17.95 19.20 6.06
N SER A 501 -16.62 19.15 6.24
CA SER A 501 -15.67 19.76 5.28
C SER A 501 -15.72 19.05 3.92
N MET A 502 -15.90 17.73 3.92
CA MET A 502 -16.11 16.97 2.68
C MET A 502 -17.46 17.33 2.04
N GLU A 503 -18.53 17.35 2.84
CA GLU A 503 -19.87 17.70 2.36
C GLU A 503 -19.92 19.10 1.73
N LEU A 504 -19.22 20.06 2.33
CA LEU A 504 -19.12 21.42 1.82
C LEU A 504 -18.39 21.46 0.47
N PHE A 505 -17.29 20.72 0.34
CA PHE A 505 -16.57 20.63 -0.93
C PHE A 505 -17.39 19.91 -2.02
N CYS A 506 -18.10 18.84 -1.68
CA CYS A 506 -19.03 18.17 -2.60
C CYS A 506 -20.13 19.14 -3.07
N ARG A 507 -20.72 19.93 -2.17
CA ARG A 507 -21.70 20.97 -2.53
C ARG A 507 -21.12 22.05 -3.45
N LEU A 508 -19.86 22.45 -3.26
CA LEU A 508 -19.17 23.37 -4.16
C LEU A 508 -19.01 22.77 -5.57
N LEU A 509 -18.72 21.48 -5.68
CA LEU A 509 -18.63 20.79 -6.97
C LEU A 509 -20.00 20.56 -7.62
N GLU A 510 -21.04 20.24 -6.85
CA GLU A 510 -22.42 20.15 -7.32
C GLU A 510 -22.91 21.47 -7.91
N LYS A 511 -22.61 22.60 -7.27
CA LYS A 511 -22.90 23.95 -7.82
C LYS A 511 -22.21 24.21 -9.15
N ARG A 512 -21.09 23.54 -9.43
CA ARG A 512 -20.37 23.58 -10.72
C ARG A 512 -20.89 22.53 -11.72
N GLY A 513 -22.00 21.85 -11.40
CA GLY A 513 -22.64 20.85 -12.25
C GLY A 513 -21.92 19.50 -12.28
N THR A 514 -21.10 19.19 -11.27
CA THR A 514 -20.29 17.97 -11.25
C THR A 514 -20.33 17.30 -9.87
N PRO A 515 -21.36 16.46 -9.57
CA PRO A 515 -21.41 15.75 -8.29
C PRO A 515 -20.24 14.78 -8.18
N LEU A 516 -19.43 14.94 -7.13
CA LEU A 516 -18.23 14.13 -6.91
C LEU A 516 -18.50 13.06 -5.85
N ARG A 517 -18.33 11.79 -6.22
CA ARG A 517 -18.18 10.70 -5.25
C ARG A 517 -16.74 10.25 -5.25
N ILE A 518 -16.21 10.02 -4.06
CA ILE A 518 -14.79 9.78 -3.83
C ILE A 518 -14.61 8.32 -3.45
N HIS A 519 -13.71 7.64 -4.15
CA HIS A 519 -13.38 6.26 -3.80
C HIS A 519 -12.76 6.22 -2.39
N PRO A 520 -13.19 5.32 -1.49
CA PRO A 520 -12.79 5.34 -0.07
C PRO A 520 -11.31 5.00 0.14
N GLU A 521 -10.72 4.23 -0.78
CA GLU A 521 -9.29 3.92 -0.78
C GLU A 521 -8.56 4.64 -1.93
N ASP A 522 -7.23 4.65 -1.87
CA ASP A 522 -6.41 5.15 -2.98
C ASP A 522 -6.23 4.06 -4.06
N PRO A 523 -6.87 4.18 -5.23
CA PRO A 523 -6.94 3.09 -6.21
C PRO A 523 -5.68 2.97 -7.05
N PHE A 524 -4.71 3.89 -6.88
CA PHE A 524 -3.49 3.94 -7.67
C PHE A 524 -2.31 3.22 -7.00
N VAL A 525 -2.46 2.79 -5.75
CA VAL A 525 -1.44 2.04 -5.02
C VAL A 525 -1.52 0.56 -5.44
N ALA A 526 -0.39 -0.01 -5.83
CA ALA A 526 -0.22 -1.41 -6.26
C ALA A 526 -1.03 -1.85 -7.51
N ARG A 527 -1.84 -0.97 -8.12
CA ARG A 527 -2.64 -1.24 -9.32
C ARG A 527 -2.19 -0.39 -10.51
N PRO A 528 -2.30 -0.90 -11.76
CA PRO A 528 -2.08 -0.10 -12.97
C PRO A 528 -2.96 1.16 -13.00
N PHE A 529 -2.46 2.25 -13.57
CA PHE A 529 -3.13 3.57 -13.54
C PHE A 529 -4.55 3.55 -14.12
N GLU A 530 -4.72 2.98 -15.32
CA GLU A 530 -6.02 2.92 -15.99
C GLU A 530 -7.05 2.12 -15.18
N ALA A 531 -6.65 0.99 -14.60
CA ALA A 531 -7.51 0.20 -13.72
C ALA A 531 -7.93 1.01 -12.47
N GLY A 532 -7.01 1.80 -11.92
CA GLY A 532 -7.30 2.75 -10.84
C GLY A 532 -8.31 3.80 -11.27
N LEU A 533 -8.13 4.44 -12.42
CA LEU A 533 -9.08 5.42 -12.97
C LEU A 533 -10.47 4.83 -13.20
N ARG A 534 -10.57 3.61 -13.74
CA ARG A 534 -11.86 2.94 -13.94
C ARG A 534 -12.57 2.66 -12.61
N ALA A 535 -11.84 2.33 -11.55
CA ALA A 535 -12.40 2.22 -10.20
C ALA A 535 -12.92 3.58 -9.68
N VAL A 536 -12.22 4.68 -9.96
CA VAL A 536 -12.70 6.04 -9.64
C VAL A 536 -13.98 6.35 -10.41
N VAL A 537 -14.05 6.05 -11.70
CA VAL A 537 -15.26 6.25 -12.53
C VAL A 537 -16.43 5.42 -11.98
N GLN A 538 -16.19 4.18 -11.57
CA GLN A 538 -17.21 3.33 -10.98
C GLN A 538 -17.75 3.95 -9.69
N ALA A 539 -16.88 4.43 -8.80
CA ALA A 539 -17.30 5.13 -7.58
C ALA A 539 -18.08 6.42 -7.88
N CYS A 540 -17.69 7.18 -8.92
CA CYS A 540 -18.42 8.37 -9.36
C CYS A 540 -19.85 8.07 -9.82
N ARG A 541 -20.11 6.85 -10.31
CA ARG A 541 -21.40 6.42 -10.86
C ARG A 541 -22.25 5.61 -9.88
N ASP A 542 -21.67 5.12 -8.79
CA ASP A 542 -22.40 4.35 -7.79
C ASP A 542 -23.47 5.26 -7.16
N PRO A 543 -24.76 4.86 -7.16
CA PRO A 543 -25.81 5.61 -6.47
C PRO A 543 -25.71 5.53 -4.94
N LYS A 544 -24.98 4.56 -4.38
CA LYS A 544 -24.65 4.44 -2.95
C LYS A 544 -23.28 5.05 -2.63
#